data_AF-A0A3N9XVA5-F1
#
_entry.id   AF-A0A3N9XVA5-F1
#
_cell.length_a   1.000
_cell.length_b   1.000
_cell.length_c   1.000
_cell.angle_alpha   90.00
_cell.angle_beta   90.00
_cell.angle_gamma   90.00
#
_symmetry.space_group_name_H-M   'P 1'
#
loop_
_entity.id
_entity.type
_entity.pdbx_description
1 polymer ?
#
loop_
_entity_poly.entity_id
_entity_poly.type
_entity_poly.pdbx_seq_one_letter_code
_entity_poly.pdbx_strand_id
1 'polypeptide(L)'
;MGARFGRDARGPLAGLLVAALVSLACAGGGLAEPEAERPGANPPAASPGPSTTRADSTTSVAEFEQDVADAQAVAERYWAAQFKESGQRFQPIRRIIPYQRDGEVSCGGQALPRNNAVYCSQGDFIAYDVTWSVAAFRQVGDAFVFYLLGHEYAHAIQVRLGINYSFTIQQELQADCMAGAYLGDSVRSEALTLAEGDLDEFREGVAAVGDDPDQPWFAEGAHGTAEQRTDMFFRGYEGSLKECDLG
;
A
#
# COMPACT_ATOMS: atom_id res chain seq x y z
N MET A 1 48.34 7.95 48.53
CA MET A 1 48.08 6.97 49.62
C MET A 1 46.67 6.45 49.40
N GLY A 2 46.33 5.19 49.16
CA GLY A 2 47.06 3.94 48.99
C GLY A 2 46.08 2.93 48.34
N ALA A 3 46.63 1.93 47.65
CA ALA A 3 45.89 0.87 46.94
C ALA A 3 45.35 -0.23 47.89
N ARG A 4 44.39 -1.04 47.40
CA ARG A 4 44.26 -2.52 47.51
C ARG A 4 42.87 -2.94 46.99
N PHE A 5 42.75 -3.62 45.84
CA PHE A 5 42.84 -5.07 45.59
C PHE A 5 41.96 -5.97 46.50
N GLY A 6 41.02 -6.68 45.87
CA GLY A 6 40.32 -7.85 46.41
C GLY A 6 39.68 -8.65 45.26
N ARG A 7 40.24 -9.83 44.99
CA ARG A 7 39.85 -10.83 43.97
C ARG A 7 38.93 -11.91 44.58
N ASP A 8 38.04 -12.42 43.72
CA ASP A 8 37.57 -13.81 43.52
C ASP A 8 37.33 -14.80 44.68
N ALA A 9 36.15 -15.44 44.65
CA ALA A 9 35.96 -16.89 44.87
C ALA A 9 34.61 -17.33 44.24
N ARG A 10 34.61 -18.17 43.18
CA ARG A 10 34.33 -19.64 43.16
C ARG A 10 32.90 -19.99 43.63
N GLY A 11 32.05 -20.76 42.93
CA GLY A 11 32.23 -21.76 41.89
C GLY A 11 30.89 -22.48 41.58
N PRO A 12 30.91 -23.61 40.83
CA PRO A 12 29.91 -23.98 39.80
C PRO A 12 29.03 -25.20 40.16
N LEU A 13 28.01 -25.51 39.35
CA LEU A 13 27.40 -26.85 39.11
C LEU A 13 26.52 -26.72 37.84
N ALA A 14 26.93 -27.17 36.66
CA ALA A 14 26.95 -28.55 36.16
C ALA A 14 25.56 -29.23 36.13
N GLY A 15 25.00 -29.36 34.93
CA GLY A 15 23.83 -30.19 34.60
C GLY A 15 23.88 -30.52 33.12
N LEU A 16 24.25 -31.75 32.81
CA LEU A 16 24.65 -32.29 31.52
C LEU A 16 23.66 -33.44 31.18
N LEU A 17 23.66 -33.86 29.91
CA LEU A 17 23.16 -35.15 29.36
C LEU A 17 21.73 -35.10 28.77
N VAL A 18 21.40 -35.73 27.64
CA VAL A 18 22.11 -36.60 26.69
C VAL A 18 21.27 -36.71 25.41
N ALA A 19 21.94 -36.77 24.25
CA ALA A 19 21.35 -37.16 22.98
C ALA A 19 21.19 -38.68 22.91
N ALA A 20 20.01 -39.18 22.57
CA ALA A 20 19.77 -40.60 22.33
C ALA A 20 19.65 -40.87 20.82
N LEU A 21 20.70 -41.49 20.27
CA LEU A 21 20.67 -42.23 19.01
C LEU A 21 20.22 -43.66 19.33
N VAL A 22 19.21 -44.15 18.60
CA VAL A 22 18.88 -45.57 18.55
C VAL A 22 18.77 -45.99 17.10
N SER A 23 19.65 -46.90 16.70
CA SER A 23 19.57 -47.70 15.49
C SER A 23 19.68 -49.16 15.88
N LEU A 24 18.71 -50.00 15.48
CA LEU A 24 18.96 -51.36 15.00
C LEU A 24 17.74 -51.93 14.26
N ALA A 25 18.06 -52.65 13.19
CA ALA A 25 17.20 -53.22 12.16
C ALA A 25 16.54 -54.56 12.56
N CYS A 26 15.53 -54.98 11.78
CA CYS A 26 15.37 -56.37 11.32
C CYS A 26 14.44 -56.44 10.09
N ALA A 27 14.76 -57.37 9.18
CA ALA A 27 14.19 -57.55 7.85
C ALA A 27 12.89 -58.38 7.81
N GLY A 28 12.10 -58.21 6.74
CA GLY A 28 11.01 -59.11 6.35
C GLY A 28 10.32 -58.59 5.09
N GLY A 29 10.39 -59.35 3.98
CA GLY A 29 10.10 -58.88 2.62
C GLY A 29 8.64 -58.84 2.19
N GLY A 30 8.44 -58.44 0.94
CA GLY A 30 7.17 -58.50 0.22
C GLY A 30 7.11 -57.47 -0.91
N LEU A 31 7.09 -57.95 -2.15
CA LEU A 31 6.98 -57.17 -3.39
C LEU A 31 5.54 -56.62 -3.56
N ALA A 32 5.42 -55.35 -3.92
CA ALA A 32 4.40 -54.82 -4.83
C ALA A 32 4.77 -53.37 -5.20
N GLU A 33 5.07 -53.11 -6.47
CA GLU A 33 5.10 -51.75 -7.04
C GLU A 33 3.66 -51.23 -7.15
N PRO A 34 3.40 -49.96 -6.80
CA PRO A 34 2.35 -49.19 -7.44
C PRO A 34 2.95 -48.01 -8.23
N GLU A 35 2.31 -47.75 -9.35
CA GLU A 35 2.59 -46.75 -10.38
C GLU A 35 2.98 -45.35 -9.87
N ALA A 36 3.93 -44.74 -10.57
CA ALA A 36 4.29 -43.35 -10.42
C ALA A 36 3.14 -42.43 -10.85
N GLU A 37 2.50 -41.77 -9.88
CA GLU A 37 1.52 -40.73 -10.12
C GLU A 37 2.22 -39.45 -10.60
N ARG A 38 1.86 -38.99 -11.80
CA ARG A 38 2.36 -37.73 -12.39
C ARG A 38 1.84 -36.55 -11.57
N PRO A 39 2.66 -35.55 -11.21
CA PRO A 39 2.14 -34.33 -10.61
C PRO A 39 1.24 -33.62 -11.63
N GLY A 40 -0.05 -33.53 -11.29
CA GLY A 40 -1.03 -32.77 -12.05
C GLY A 40 -0.65 -31.30 -12.13
N ALA A 41 -0.87 -30.71 -13.31
CA ALA A 41 -0.71 -29.29 -13.56
C ALA A 41 -1.63 -28.49 -12.61
N ASN A 42 -1.09 -27.42 -12.02
CA ASN A 42 -1.89 -26.40 -11.33
C ASN A 42 -2.97 -25.87 -12.27
N PRO A 43 -4.24 -25.75 -11.84
CA PRO A 43 -5.23 -25.03 -12.61
C PRO A 43 -4.84 -23.55 -12.73
N PRO A 44 -5.18 -22.87 -13.85
CA PRO A 44 -4.95 -21.44 -13.98
C PRO A 44 -5.70 -20.68 -12.88
N ALA A 45 -5.03 -19.68 -12.30
CA ALA A 45 -5.66 -18.76 -11.35
C ALA A 45 -6.92 -18.17 -12.00
N ALA A 46 -8.05 -18.27 -11.30
CA ALA A 46 -9.26 -17.57 -11.69
C ALA A 46 -8.97 -16.07 -11.72
N SER A 47 -9.44 -15.37 -12.76
CA SER A 47 -9.47 -13.92 -12.77
C SER A 47 -10.18 -13.44 -11.50
N PRO A 48 -9.63 -12.48 -10.74
CA PRO A 48 -10.34 -11.93 -9.61
C PRO A 48 -11.68 -11.37 -10.11
N GLY A 49 -12.76 -11.65 -9.40
CA GLY A 49 -14.03 -10.98 -9.62
C GLY A 49 -13.90 -9.46 -9.36
N PRO A 50 -14.94 -8.68 -9.66
CA PRO A 50 -14.96 -7.25 -9.32
C PRO A 50 -14.69 -7.05 -7.83
N SER A 51 -13.80 -6.10 -7.49
CA SER A 51 -13.63 -5.64 -6.12
C SER A 51 -14.83 -4.77 -5.76
N THR A 52 -15.32 -4.91 -4.54
CA THR A 52 -16.42 -4.09 -4.02
C THR A 52 -15.91 -3.40 -2.78
N THR A 53 -16.08 -2.08 -2.66
CA THR A 53 -16.06 -1.44 -1.34
C THR A 53 -17.19 -2.07 -0.52
N ARG A 54 -16.98 -2.26 0.78
CA ARG A 54 -17.97 -2.94 1.61
C ARG A 54 -18.99 -1.90 2.07
N ALA A 55 -20.24 -2.33 2.22
CA ALA A 55 -21.19 -1.49 2.94
C ALA A 55 -20.70 -1.33 4.39
N ASP A 56 -20.73 -0.09 4.85
CA ASP A 56 -20.23 0.52 6.10
C ASP A 56 -20.73 -0.11 7.43
N SER A 57 -20.83 -1.43 7.48
CA SER A 57 -21.39 -2.19 8.60
C SER A 57 -20.36 -2.45 9.70
N THR A 58 -19.06 -2.42 9.38
CA THR A 58 -17.95 -2.44 10.31
C THR A 58 -16.79 -1.58 9.80
N THR A 59 -15.93 -1.08 10.70
CA THR A 59 -14.67 -0.40 10.36
C THR A 59 -13.50 -1.06 11.10
N SER A 60 -13.36 -2.37 10.90
CA SER A 60 -12.40 -3.20 11.63
C SER A 60 -10.98 -3.10 11.03
N VAL A 61 -9.95 -3.48 11.79
CA VAL A 61 -8.56 -3.48 11.27
C VAL A 61 -8.36 -4.52 10.17
N ALA A 62 -8.96 -5.71 10.32
CA ALA A 62 -8.87 -6.76 9.30
C ALA A 62 -9.54 -6.35 7.99
N GLU A 63 -10.62 -5.59 8.10
CA GLU A 63 -11.33 -5.00 6.97
C GLU A 63 -10.48 -3.95 6.25
N PHE A 64 -9.90 -3.02 7.01
CA PHE A 64 -8.94 -2.05 6.50
C PHE A 64 -7.75 -2.72 5.78
N GLU A 65 -7.17 -3.79 6.35
CA GLU A 65 -6.07 -4.53 5.72
C GLU A 65 -6.49 -5.17 4.38
N GLN A 66 -7.73 -5.67 4.31
CA GLN A 66 -8.29 -6.21 3.08
C GLN A 66 -8.55 -5.10 2.05
N ASP A 67 -9.04 -3.92 2.45
CA ASP A 67 -9.24 -2.79 1.55
C ASP A 67 -7.92 -2.24 0.99
N VAL A 68 -6.85 -2.23 1.77
CA VAL A 68 -5.52 -1.89 1.26
C VAL A 68 -5.08 -2.87 0.17
N ALA A 69 -5.34 -4.18 0.36
CA ALA A 69 -5.01 -5.19 -0.64
C ALA A 69 -5.89 -5.06 -1.91
N ASP A 70 -7.18 -4.80 -1.75
CA ASP A 70 -8.11 -4.61 -2.85
C ASP A 70 -7.78 -3.32 -3.63
N ALA A 71 -7.54 -2.21 -2.94
CA ALA A 71 -7.09 -0.97 -3.56
C ALA A 71 -5.81 -1.16 -4.37
N GLN A 72 -4.84 -1.92 -3.85
CA GLN A 72 -3.62 -2.25 -4.59
C GLN A 72 -3.95 -3.03 -5.87
N ALA A 73 -4.76 -4.08 -5.76
CA ALA A 73 -5.10 -4.94 -6.90
C ALA A 73 -5.84 -4.18 -8.00
N VAL A 74 -6.80 -3.32 -7.64
CA VAL A 74 -7.55 -2.50 -8.62
C VAL A 74 -6.62 -1.48 -9.27
N ALA A 75 -5.78 -0.79 -8.49
CA ALA A 75 -4.81 0.18 -9.04
C ALA A 75 -3.82 -0.48 -10.01
N GLU A 76 -3.26 -1.63 -9.65
CA GLU A 76 -2.33 -2.37 -10.51
C GLU A 76 -2.98 -2.86 -11.80
N ARG A 77 -4.22 -3.37 -11.72
CA ARG A 77 -4.98 -3.76 -12.91
C ARG A 77 -5.22 -2.55 -13.82
N TYR A 78 -5.64 -1.42 -13.25
CA TYR A 78 -5.90 -0.19 -14.01
C TYR A 78 -4.63 0.29 -14.72
N TRP A 79 -3.54 0.51 -13.99
CA TRP A 79 -2.30 1.01 -14.57
C TRP A 79 -1.65 0.02 -15.53
N ALA A 80 -1.76 -1.29 -15.31
CA ALA A 80 -1.34 -2.29 -16.27
C ALA A 80 -2.07 -2.15 -17.62
N ALA A 81 -3.37 -1.85 -17.60
CA ALA A 81 -4.15 -1.61 -18.81
C ALA A 81 -3.72 -0.31 -19.51
N GLN A 82 -3.59 0.80 -18.77
CA GLN A 82 -3.18 2.10 -19.33
C GLN A 82 -1.78 2.07 -19.96
N PHE A 83 -0.81 1.41 -19.31
CA PHE A 83 0.54 1.26 -19.86
C PHE A 83 0.53 0.36 -21.09
N LYS A 84 -0.26 -0.72 -21.09
CA LYS A 84 -0.41 -1.58 -22.27
C LYS A 84 -1.00 -0.81 -23.45
N GLU A 85 -2.01 0.02 -23.23
CA GLU A 85 -2.63 0.86 -24.26
C GLU A 85 -1.66 1.90 -24.84
N SER A 86 -0.81 2.50 -23.99
CA SER A 86 0.24 3.42 -24.43
C SER A 86 1.48 2.73 -25.05
N GLY A 87 1.48 1.40 -25.18
CA GLY A 87 2.62 0.64 -25.72
C GLY A 87 3.84 0.59 -24.80
N GLN A 88 3.68 0.93 -23.53
CA GLN A 88 4.73 0.94 -22.50
C GLN A 88 4.63 -0.29 -21.59
N ARG A 89 5.74 -0.64 -20.92
CA ARG A 89 5.76 -1.72 -19.94
C ARG A 89 5.42 -1.18 -18.55
N PHE A 90 4.32 -1.64 -17.97
CA PHE A 90 4.00 -1.39 -16.57
C PHE A 90 5.00 -2.08 -15.63
N GLN A 91 5.42 -1.38 -14.57
CA GLN A 91 6.12 -1.95 -13.42
C GLN A 91 5.28 -1.66 -12.17
N PRO A 92 4.75 -2.66 -11.45
CA PRO A 92 4.07 -2.40 -10.18
C PRO A 92 5.04 -1.85 -9.13
N ILE A 93 4.51 -1.18 -8.11
CA ILE A 93 5.30 -0.77 -6.93
C ILE A 93 5.80 -2.03 -6.21
N ARG A 94 7.04 -2.01 -5.72
CA ARG A 94 7.65 -3.23 -5.15
C ARG A 94 7.01 -3.67 -3.84
N ARG A 95 6.62 -2.71 -2.99
CA ARG A 95 6.13 -2.97 -1.63
C ARG A 95 5.16 -1.90 -1.15
N ILE A 96 4.20 -2.31 -0.33
CA ILE A 96 3.39 -1.45 0.52
C ILE A 96 3.76 -1.77 1.97
N ILE A 97 4.09 -0.75 2.77
CA ILE A 97 4.70 -0.91 4.09
C ILE A 97 3.87 -0.15 5.14
N PRO A 98 3.04 -0.83 5.95
CA PRO A 98 2.44 -0.20 7.13
C PRO A 98 3.52 0.09 8.18
N TYR A 99 3.44 1.24 8.84
CA TYR A 99 4.25 1.58 10.01
C TYR A 99 3.40 2.24 11.11
N GLN A 100 3.93 2.30 12.33
CA GLN A 100 3.21 2.84 13.49
C GLN A 100 4.02 3.87 14.27
N ARG A 101 5.35 3.80 14.21
CA ARG A 101 6.23 4.66 15.00
C ARG A 101 6.96 5.66 14.10
N ASP A 102 7.14 6.88 14.62
CA ASP A 102 7.98 7.89 13.98
C ASP A 102 9.36 7.31 13.66
N GLY A 103 9.77 7.42 12.40
CA GLY A 103 11.06 6.95 11.90
C GLY A 103 11.24 5.44 11.85
N GLU A 104 10.17 4.65 11.97
CA GLU A 104 10.19 3.20 11.75
C GLU A 104 10.55 2.83 10.30
N VAL A 105 10.09 3.65 9.36
CA VAL A 105 10.43 3.56 7.94
C VAL A 105 11.17 4.84 7.54
N SER A 106 12.10 4.72 6.59
CA SER A 106 12.79 5.87 6.01
C SER A 106 12.70 5.85 4.48
N CYS A 107 12.55 7.02 3.88
CA CYS A 107 12.69 7.23 2.45
C CYS A 107 14.00 7.97 2.17
N GLY A 108 14.93 7.34 1.45
CA GLY A 108 16.19 8.00 1.09
C GLY A 108 17.05 8.45 2.27
N GLY A 109 16.97 7.75 3.39
CA GLY A 109 17.67 8.13 4.63
C GLY A 109 16.94 9.16 5.50
N GLN A 110 15.79 9.69 5.06
CA GLN A 110 14.92 10.54 5.87
C GLN A 110 13.86 9.68 6.58
N ALA A 111 13.78 9.81 7.90
CA ALA A 111 12.76 9.14 8.72
C ALA A 111 11.36 9.68 8.38
N LEU A 112 10.39 8.79 8.18
CA LEU A 112 9.00 9.17 7.93
C LEU A 112 8.28 9.51 9.25
N PRO A 113 7.53 10.62 9.32
CA PRO A 113 6.73 10.97 10.50
C PRO A 113 5.43 10.14 10.54
N ARG A 114 4.79 10.05 11.70
CA ARG A 114 3.38 9.61 11.82
C ARG A 114 2.40 10.53 11.08
N ASN A 115 1.15 10.07 10.98
CA ASN A 115 0.04 10.76 10.30
C ASN A 115 0.34 11.06 8.82
N ASN A 116 0.98 10.11 8.14
CA ASN A 116 1.47 10.31 6.79
C ASN A 116 1.32 9.05 5.93
N ALA A 117 1.04 9.24 4.64
CA ALA A 117 1.24 8.25 3.59
C ALA A 117 2.21 8.85 2.56
N VAL A 118 3.04 8.01 1.94
CA VAL A 118 4.02 8.48 0.96
C VAL A 118 4.47 7.37 0.03
N TYR A 119 4.61 7.69 -1.25
CA TYR A 119 5.42 6.95 -2.20
C TYR A 119 6.89 7.38 -2.15
N CYS A 120 7.77 6.42 -1.85
CA CYS A 120 9.22 6.62 -1.86
C CYS A 120 9.86 6.12 -3.16
N SER A 121 10.27 7.04 -4.03
CA SER A 121 10.93 6.71 -5.31
C SER A 121 12.28 5.99 -5.17
N GLN A 122 13.05 6.28 -4.10
CA GLN A 122 14.38 5.68 -3.89
C GLN A 122 14.33 4.19 -3.51
N GLY A 123 13.22 3.75 -2.92
CA GLY A 123 13.00 2.34 -2.56
C GLY A 123 11.87 1.65 -3.33
N ASP A 124 11.15 2.41 -4.17
CA ASP A 124 9.93 2.04 -4.89
C ASP A 124 8.93 1.31 -3.99
N PHE A 125 8.47 2.01 -2.95
CA PHE A 125 7.47 1.51 -2.01
C PHE A 125 6.50 2.61 -1.60
N ILE A 126 5.27 2.22 -1.25
CA ILE A 126 4.35 3.07 -0.50
C ILE A 126 4.52 2.75 0.98
N ALA A 127 4.54 3.75 1.85
CA ALA A 127 4.49 3.58 3.29
C ALA A 127 3.36 4.42 3.89
N TYR A 128 2.61 3.88 4.84
CA TYR A 128 1.51 4.59 5.49
C TYR A 128 1.45 4.31 7.00
N ASP A 129 1.10 5.33 7.79
CA ASP A 129 0.85 5.19 9.23
C ASP A 129 -0.48 4.48 9.45
N VAL A 130 -0.44 3.20 9.80
CA VAL A 130 -1.65 2.39 9.99
C VAL A 130 -2.56 2.92 11.11
N THR A 131 -2.00 3.57 12.13
CA THR A 131 -2.81 4.09 13.25
C THR A 131 -3.67 5.25 12.77
N TRP A 132 -3.07 6.16 12.01
CA TRP A 132 -3.76 7.29 11.42
C TRP A 132 -4.72 6.85 10.31
N SER A 133 -4.28 5.98 9.41
CA SER A 133 -5.13 5.52 8.29
C SER A 133 -6.36 4.76 8.79
N VAL A 134 -6.24 3.90 9.82
CA VAL A 134 -7.40 3.24 10.45
C VAL A 134 -8.30 4.26 11.17
N ALA A 135 -7.74 5.31 11.76
CA ALA A 135 -8.54 6.37 12.37
C ALA A 135 -9.33 7.16 11.33
N ALA A 136 -8.72 7.50 10.19
CA ALA A 136 -9.38 8.16 9.06
C ALA A 136 -10.46 7.25 8.45
N PHE A 137 -10.15 5.98 8.22
CA PHE A 137 -11.10 4.94 7.77
C PHE A 137 -12.34 4.85 8.66
N ARG A 138 -12.17 4.96 9.98
CA ARG A 138 -13.30 4.96 10.94
C ARG A 138 -14.12 6.24 10.96
N GLN A 139 -13.55 7.35 10.51
CA GLN A 139 -14.18 8.67 10.57
C GLN A 139 -14.84 9.06 9.25
N VAL A 140 -14.18 8.75 8.13
CA VAL A 140 -14.58 9.09 6.77
C VAL A 140 -15.33 7.94 6.11
N GLY A 141 -14.92 6.70 6.36
CA GLY A 141 -15.48 5.50 5.74
C GLY A 141 -14.43 4.68 4.98
N ASP A 142 -14.85 3.55 4.43
CA ASP A 142 -13.95 2.54 3.86
C ASP A 142 -13.36 2.92 2.50
N ALA A 143 -14.09 3.74 1.73
CA ALA A 143 -13.68 4.16 0.41
C ALA A 143 -12.41 5.03 0.46
N PHE A 144 -12.19 5.77 1.55
CA PHE A 144 -11.01 6.64 1.73
C PHE A 144 -9.69 5.92 1.45
N VAL A 145 -9.55 4.64 1.80
CA VAL A 145 -8.33 3.86 1.59
C VAL A 145 -8.01 3.68 0.10
N PHE A 146 -9.03 3.55 -0.74
CA PHE A 146 -8.87 3.46 -2.19
C PHE A 146 -8.33 4.76 -2.78
N TYR A 147 -8.80 5.91 -2.28
CA TYR A 147 -8.23 7.21 -2.65
C TYR A 147 -6.79 7.36 -2.14
N LEU A 148 -6.55 7.14 -0.84
CA LEU A 148 -5.24 7.32 -0.21
C LEU A 148 -4.17 6.50 -0.95
N LEU A 149 -4.45 5.21 -1.20
CA LEU A 149 -3.51 4.36 -1.91
C LEU A 149 -3.40 4.73 -3.39
N GLY A 150 -4.51 5.11 -4.03
CA GLY A 150 -4.53 5.56 -5.43
C GLY A 150 -3.69 6.82 -5.66
N HIS A 151 -3.72 7.77 -4.73
CA HIS A 151 -2.91 8.99 -4.72
C HIS A 151 -1.42 8.64 -4.64
N GLU A 152 -1.01 7.82 -3.67
CA GLU A 152 0.39 7.39 -3.57
C GLU A 152 0.84 6.56 -4.78
N TYR A 153 -0.05 5.76 -5.35
CA TYR A 153 0.24 5.04 -6.59
C TYR A 153 0.46 6.01 -7.76
N ALA A 154 -0.29 7.10 -7.82
CA ALA A 154 -0.14 8.12 -8.86
C ALA A 154 1.25 8.78 -8.82
N HIS A 155 1.83 9.05 -7.64
CA HIS A 155 3.21 9.50 -7.55
C HIS A 155 4.21 8.51 -8.17
N ALA A 156 3.99 7.22 -7.94
CA ALA A 156 4.80 6.19 -8.57
C ALA A 156 4.64 6.16 -10.09
N ILE A 157 3.45 6.45 -10.61
CA ILE A 157 3.19 6.56 -12.04
C ILE A 157 3.84 7.82 -12.62
N GLN A 158 3.79 8.95 -11.92
CA GLN A 158 4.49 10.16 -12.33
C GLN A 158 5.99 9.89 -12.50
N VAL A 159 6.61 9.15 -11.57
CA VAL A 159 8.02 8.70 -11.70
C VAL A 159 8.23 7.82 -12.93
N ARG A 160 7.35 6.86 -13.18
CA ARG A 160 7.45 5.96 -14.35
C ARG A 160 7.31 6.69 -15.68
N LEU A 161 6.51 7.75 -15.71
CA LEU A 161 6.29 8.59 -16.89
C LEU A 161 7.32 9.72 -17.02
N GLY A 162 8.20 9.91 -16.04
CA GLY A 162 9.17 11.00 -16.02
C GLY A 162 8.54 12.38 -15.83
N ILE A 163 7.35 12.44 -15.22
CA ILE A 163 6.65 13.68 -14.92
C ILE A 163 7.30 14.33 -13.71
N ASN A 164 7.71 15.59 -13.88
CA ASN A 164 8.33 16.37 -12.83
C ASN A 164 7.85 17.82 -12.91
N TYR A 165 7.23 18.29 -11.84
CA TYR A 165 6.80 19.69 -11.72
C TYR A 165 7.83 20.55 -10.99
N SER A 166 7.73 21.86 -11.17
CA SER A 166 8.59 22.82 -10.46
C SER A 166 8.11 23.07 -9.02
N PHE A 167 6.83 22.85 -8.75
CA PHE A 167 6.21 23.05 -7.44
C PHE A 167 5.50 21.78 -6.99
N THR A 168 5.59 21.46 -5.69
CA THR A 168 4.97 20.26 -5.12
C THR A 168 3.47 20.25 -5.34
N ILE A 169 2.80 21.40 -5.19
CA ILE A 169 1.35 21.52 -5.40
C ILE A 169 0.89 21.00 -6.77
N GLN A 170 1.70 21.18 -7.83
CA GLN A 170 1.32 20.70 -9.16
C GLN A 170 1.42 19.18 -9.24
N GLN A 171 2.43 18.60 -8.58
CA GLN A 171 2.62 17.16 -8.48
C GLN A 171 1.47 16.50 -7.71
N GLU A 172 1.10 17.10 -6.58
CA GLU A 172 0.05 16.66 -5.66
C GLU A 172 -1.34 16.74 -6.33
N LEU A 173 -1.67 17.88 -6.95
CA LEU A 173 -2.94 18.07 -7.64
C LEU A 173 -3.11 17.15 -8.86
N GLN A 174 -2.01 16.85 -9.58
CA GLN A 174 -2.09 15.85 -10.64
C GLN A 174 -2.24 14.43 -10.05
N ALA A 175 -1.61 14.12 -8.93
CA ALA A 175 -1.79 12.83 -8.25
C ALA A 175 -3.24 12.64 -7.78
N ASP A 176 -3.89 13.69 -7.25
CA ASP A 176 -5.32 13.68 -6.94
C ASP A 176 -6.19 13.41 -8.18
N CYS A 177 -5.89 14.09 -9.29
CA CYS A 177 -6.59 13.86 -10.56
C CYS A 177 -6.42 12.41 -11.05
N MET A 178 -5.20 11.88 -11.01
CA MET A 178 -4.91 10.51 -11.43
C MET A 178 -5.59 9.49 -10.52
N ALA A 179 -5.66 9.74 -9.21
CA ALA A 179 -6.40 8.90 -8.27
C ALA A 179 -7.90 8.90 -8.60
N GLY A 180 -8.47 10.08 -8.89
CA GLY A 180 -9.83 10.21 -9.40
C GLY A 180 -10.05 9.41 -10.67
N ALA A 181 -9.20 9.58 -11.69
CA ALA A 181 -9.29 8.88 -12.97
C ALA A 181 -9.25 7.35 -12.82
N TYR A 182 -8.32 6.85 -12.00
CA TYR A 182 -8.24 5.43 -11.65
C TYR A 182 -9.56 4.92 -11.06
N LEU A 183 -10.10 5.60 -10.05
CA LEU A 183 -11.34 5.18 -9.38
C LEU A 183 -12.53 5.26 -10.34
N GLY A 184 -12.69 6.40 -11.03
CA GLY A 184 -13.79 6.62 -11.95
C GLY A 184 -13.80 5.62 -13.10
N ASP A 185 -12.65 5.31 -13.70
CA ASP A 185 -12.53 4.30 -14.75
C ASP A 185 -12.73 2.88 -14.21
N SER A 186 -12.28 2.61 -12.99
CA SER A 186 -12.52 1.32 -12.34
C SER A 186 -14.00 1.10 -12.08
N VAL A 187 -14.74 2.14 -11.68
CA VAL A 187 -16.19 2.09 -11.53
C VAL A 187 -16.89 1.92 -12.87
N ARG A 188 -16.54 2.72 -13.88
CA ARG A 188 -17.12 2.62 -15.23
C ARG A 188 -16.89 1.27 -15.90
N SER A 189 -15.76 0.63 -15.62
CA SER A 189 -15.40 -0.68 -16.17
C SER A 189 -15.85 -1.86 -15.32
N GLU A 190 -16.67 -1.61 -14.27
CA GLU A 190 -17.14 -2.62 -13.32
C GLU A 190 -15.99 -3.38 -12.64
N ALA A 191 -14.81 -2.76 -12.55
CA ALA A 191 -13.66 -3.27 -11.82
C ALA A 191 -13.79 -3.07 -10.31
N LEU A 192 -14.45 -1.97 -9.95
CA LEU A 192 -14.73 -1.52 -8.61
C LEU A 192 -16.22 -1.17 -8.54
N THR A 193 -16.95 -1.72 -7.58
CA THR A 193 -18.30 -1.25 -7.26
C THR A 193 -18.24 -0.42 -5.99
N LEU A 194 -18.79 0.79 -6.04
CA LEU A 194 -18.95 1.65 -4.86
C LEU A 194 -20.25 1.34 -4.13
N ALA A 195 -20.23 1.42 -2.81
CA ALA A 195 -21.41 1.40 -1.98
C ALA A 195 -22.10 2.78 -1.96
N GLU A 196 -23.27 2.83 -1.33
CA GLU A 196 -23.99 4.08 -1.11
C GLU A 196 -23.26 4.90 -0.04
N GLY A 197 -22.73 6.08 -0.41
CA GLY A 197 -21.98 6.95 0.49
C GLY A 197 -20.55 7.20 0.03
N ASP A 198 -19.90 6.25 -0.64
CA ASP A 198 -18.47 6.30 -0.96
C ASP A 198 -18.02 7.53 -1.75
N LEU A 199 -18.88 8.09 -2.61
CA LEU A 199 -18.56 9.33 -3.33
C LEU A 199 -18.46 10.53 -2.39
N ASP A 200 -19.28 10.57 -1.35
CA ASP A 200 -19.21 11.58 -0.31
C ASP A 200 -17.99 11.32 0.59
N GLU A 201 -17.68 10.05 0.89
CA GLU A 201 -16.45 9.69 1.61
C GLU A 201 -15.18 10.12 0.88
N PHE A 202 -15.10 9.94 -0.44
CA PHE A 202 -13.99 10.47 -1.24
C PHE A 202 -13.90 11.99 -1.12
N ARG A 203 -15.03 12.70 -1.21
CA ARG A 203 -15.07 14.15 -1.08
C ARG A 203 -14.58 14.60 0.30
N GLU A 204 -15.08 14.00 1.37
CA GLU A 204 -14.72 14.32 2.74
C GLU A 204 -13.24 13.97 3.02
N GLY A 205 -12.79 12.81 2.57
CA GLY A 205 -11.43 12.33 2.73
C GLY A 205 -10.40 13.20 2.01
N VAL A 206 -10.65 13.53 0.73
CA VAL A 206 -9.77 14.43 -0.05
C VAL A 206 -9.74 15.83 0.56
N ALA A 207 -10.90 16.35 0.99
CA ALA A 207 -10.97 17.66 1.63
C ALA A 207 -10.21 17.70 2.97
N ALA A 208 -10.27 16.61 3.75
CA ALA A 208 -9.61 16.50 5.06
C ALA A 208 -8.07 16.51 4.99
N VAL A 209 -7.50 16.19 3.83
CA VAL A 209 -6.05 16.22 3.59
C VAL A 209 -5.59 17.46 2.83
N GLY A 210 -6.46 18.46 2.64
CA GLY A 210 -6.09 19.75 2.05
C GLY A 210 -5.25 20.62 2.99
N ASP A 211 -4.40 21.46 2.41
CA ASP A 211 -3.66 22.48 3.15
C ASP A 211 -4.59 23.57 3.72
N ASP A 212 -4.10 24.27 4.75
CA ASP A 212 -4.72 25.53 5.20
C ASP A 212 -4.82 26.51 4.02
N PRO A 213 -5.95 27.22 3.83
CA PRO A 213 -6.11 28.21 2.76
C PRO A 213 -5.00 29.28 2.69
N ASP A 214 -4.33 29.56 3.80
CA ASP A 214 -3.23 30.52 3.87
C ASP A 214 -1.85 29.92 3.52
N GLN A 215 -1.76 28.59 3.30
CA GLN A 215 -0.54 27.92 2.86
C GLN A 215 -0.09 28.47 1.50
N PRO A 216 1.12 29.04 1.37
CA PRO A 216 1.59 29.54 0.10
C PRO A 216 1.75 28.41 -0.91
N TRP A 217 1.14 28.54 -2.09
CA TRP A 217 1.18 27.51 -3.14
C TRP A 217 2.60 27.13 -3.60
N PHE A 218 3.57 28.04 -3.43
CA PHE A 218 4.98 27.81 -3.80
C PHE A 218 5.83 27.22 -2.66
N ALA A 219 5.24 27.02 -1.48
CA ALA A 219 5.95 26.41 -0.37
C ALA A 219 6.31 24.96 -0.70
N GLU A 220 7.50 24.54 -0.30
CA GLU A 220 7.89 23.14 -0.36
C GLU A 220 6.93 22.31 0.50
N GLY A 221 6.36 21.25 -0.08
CA GLY A 221 5.39 20.40 0.59
C GLY A 221 3.97 20.98 0.62
N ALA A 222 3.66 22.01 -0.19
CA ALA A 222 2.27 22.38 -0.45
C ALA A 222 1.59 21.27 -1.27
N HIS A 223 0.43 20.82 -0.80
CA HIS A 223 -0.47 19.85 -1.44
C HIS A 223 -1.60 20.54 -2.21
N GLY A 224 -1.99 21.74 -1.78
CA GLY A 224 -3.14 22.47 -2.31
C GLY A 224 -4.31 22.49 -1.34
N THR A 225 -5.22 23.46 -1.52
CA THR A 225 -6.38 23.63 -0.64
C THR A 225 -7.36 22.47 -0.80
N ALA A 226 -8.21 22.25 0.20
CA ALA A 226 -9.28 21.25 0.14
C ALA A 226 -10.14 21.37 -1.14
N GLU A 227 -10.46 22.59 -1.56
CA GLU A 227 -11.19 22.87 -2.81
C GLU A 227 -10.40 22.42 -4.05
N GLN A 228 -9.13 22.83 -4.17
CA GLN A 228 -8.28 22.46 -5.31
C GLN A 228 -8.11 20.95 -5.44
N ARG A 229 -7.83 20.27 -4.33
CA ARG A 229 -7.62 18.83 -4.30
C ARG A 229 -8.90 18.07 -4.67
N THR A 230 -10.03 18.47 -4.08
CA THR A 230 -11.34 17.88 -4.37
C THR A 230 -11.73 18.08 -5.84
N ASP A 231 -11.55 19.29 -6.37
CA ASP A 231 -11.85 19.59 -7.76
C ASP A 231 -11.01 18.74 -8.72
N MET A 232 -9.70 18.64 -8.48
CA MET A 232 -8.81 17.84 -9.32
C MET A 232 -9.16 16.35 -9.26
N PHE A 233 -9.45 15.82 -8.07
CA PHE A 233 -9.93 14.46 -7.91
C PHE A 233 -11.19 14.21 -8.74
N PHE A 234 -12.24 15.03 -8.60
CA PHE A 234 -13.50 14.79 -9.30
C PHE A 234 -13.40 15.05 -10.81
N ARG A 235 -12.54 15.98 -11.26
CA ARG A 235 -12.22 16.13 -12.69
C ARG A 235 -11.67 14.84 -13.28
N GLY A 236 -10.71 14.21 -12.61
CA GLY A 236 -10.20 12.91 -13.01
C GLY A 236 -11.26 11.82 -12.94
N TYR A 237 -12.02 11.76 -11.84
CA TYR A 237 -13.08 10.78 -11.64
C TYR A 237 -14.10 10.79 -12.78
N GLU A 238 -14.59 11.97 -13.17
CA GLU A 238 -15.59 12.13 -14.24
C GLU A 238 -14.98 12.03 -15.64
N GLY A 239 -13.78 12.58 -15.82
CA GLY A 239 -13.18 12.80 -17.13
C GLY A 239 -12.06 11.84 -17.53
N SER A 240 -11.61 10.93 -16.66
CA SER A 240 -10.45 10.05 -16.87
C SER A 240 -9.13 10.83 -17.07
N LEU A 241 -8.05 10.14 -17.47
CA LEU A 241 -6.67 10.65 -17.50
C LEU A 241 -6.45 11.86 -18.41
N LYS A 242 -7.32 12.09 -19.41
CA LYS A 242 -7.25 13.29 -20.26
C LYS A 242 -7.39 14.60 -19.47
N GLU A 243 -8.11 14.58 -18.34
CA GLU A 243 -8.27 15.76 -17.48
C GLU A 243 -7.03 16.02 -16.60
N CYS A 244 -6.13 15.04 -16.52
CA CYS A 244 -4.91 15.04 -15.72
C CYS A 244 -3.66 15.31 -16.57
N ASP A 245 -3.83 15.87 -17.77
CA ASP A 245 -2.79 16.10 -18.78
C ASP A 245 -2.15 14.80 -19.32
N LEU A 246 -2.91 13.69 -19.36
CA LEU A 246 -2.44 12.36 -19.78
C LEU A 246 -3.30 11.72 -20.90
N GLY A 247 -3.89 12.53 -21.78
CA GLY A 247 -4.77 12.11 -22.89
C GLY A 247 -4.19 12.25 -24.29
#